data_AF-A0A661JZM1-F1
#
_entry.id   AF-A0A661JZM1-F1
#
_cell.length_a   1.000
_cell.length_b   1.000
_cell.length_c   1.000
_cell.angle_alpha   90.00
_cell.angle_beta   90.00
_cell.angle_gamma   90.00
#
_symmetry.space_group_name_H-M   'P 1'
#
loop_
_entity.id
_entity.type
_entity.pdbx_description
1 polymer ?
#
loop_
_entity_poly.entity_id
_entity_poly.type
_entity_poly.pdbx_seq_one_letter_code
_entity_poly.pdbx_strand_id
1 'polypeptide(L)'
;MWGAPFALGKKELQCLFHLTAHIYWLGAINMDTNPFDINVLFRRNLEDLYQQLDDFVGNYSEITEIHRLGLSDEGREIKAIHVTDIGRPLAEKEVVVIICGRHGDELGAFAVGLQLLYWLVSEEASDIRRNQLLIIVPFANPDGFVRGEFFAPKDKISVVEKNYIRLLVDTFQPDVLIDVHSLGRGDLEAIIAGHTFHTGEDDFISGLLCARMIKGAELGGYPFILHSLGVQELKPWTNVRYNNFICQECFELCHSLVFGLEVNHFALGLKDAALSGLAAIRPLLKAGNARFPWEYHSGYPNRIIKGNFLTSIRSTGKDARERRISRMEIWKNRELFEEPERQMLDRNTVRIWMKYHGEPLSYPFAICSRIRGKPNVAAVHFNKDEVEFYICQDRCSTYVFTDIPVLNKSDYELTIEFK
;
A
#
# COMPACT_ATOMS: atom_id res chain seq x y z
N MET A 1 -70.41 2.10 7.50
CA MET A 1 -69.58 1.12 8.27
C MET A 1 -68.21 1.14 7.63
N TRP A 2 -67.31 2.01 8.11
CA TRP A 2 -66.38 1.81 9.24
C TRP A 2 -65.26 0.80 8.94
N GLY A 3 -64.01 1.26 9.07
CA GLY A 3 -62.77 0.44 9.01
C GLY A 3 -61.67 1.11 8.17
N ALA A 4 -61.21 2.32 8.50
CA ALA A 4 -60.11 2.63 9.43
C ALA A 4 -58.71 2.21 8.91
N PRO A 5 -57.78 3.16 8.69
CA PRO A 5 -56.38 2.88 8.40
C PRO A 5 -55.62 2.53 9.69
N PHE A 6 -54.72 1.54 9.60
CA PHE A 6 -53.83 1.16 10.70
C PHE A 6 -52.91 2.33 11.07
N ALA A 7 -53.19 2.95 12.22
CA ALA A 7 -52.28 3.84 12.91
C ALA A 7 -51.25 2.99 13.65
N LEU A 8 -50.00 2.99 13.20
CA LEU A 8 -48.87 2.51 14.00
C LEU A 8 -48.63 3.50 15.15
N GLY A 9 -48.82 3.00 16.37
CA GLY A 9 -48.75 3.77 17.60
C GLY A 9 -47.34 4.25 17.93
N LYS A 10 -47.26 5.44 18.52
CA LYS A 10 -46.07 6.13 19.07
C LYS A 10 -45.31 5.37 20.19
N LYS A 11 -45.47 4.05 20.33
CA LYS A 11 -44.78 3.23 21.34
C LYS A 11 -43.86 2.14 20.78
N GLU A 12 -43.81 1.95 19.46
CA GLU A 12 -42.80 1.06 18.83
C GLU A 12 -41.59 1.81 18.25
N LEU A 13 -41.65 3.15 18.18
CA LEU A 13 -40.49 3.98 17.82
C LEU A 13 -39.45 4.16 18.94
N GLN A 14 -39.66 3.57 20.12
CA GLN A 14 -38.70 3.64 21.24
C GLN A 14 -37.85 2.37 21.43
N CYS A 15 -38.05 1.31 20.64
CA CYS A 15 -37.22 0.10 20.68
C CYS A 15 -36.28 -0.08 19.47
N LEU A 16 -36.34 0.80 18.46
CA LEU A 16 -35.36 0.83 17.36
C LEU A 16 -34.26 1.90 17.51
N PHE A 17 -34.27 2.65 18.62
CA PHE A 17 -33.25 3.68 18.93
C PHE A 17 -32.21 3.22 19.97
N HIS A 18 -32.11 1.91 20.27
CA HIS A 18 -31.19 1.40 21.30
C HIS A 18 -30.17 0.33 20.83
N LEU A 19 -30.09 0.05 19.54
CA LEU A 19 -29.00 -0.69 18.89
C LEU A 19 -28.89 -0.10 17.47
N THR A 20 -28.05 0.87 17.12
CA THR A 20 -26.60 0.89 17.15
C THR A 20 -26.14 2.35 17.09
N ALA A 21 -26.28 3.09 18.18
CA ALA A 21 -25.46 4.27 18.45
C ALA A 21 -24.31 3.84 19.36
N HIS A 22 -23.54 2.82 18.93
CA HIS A 22 -22.16 2.74 19.35
C HIS A 22 -21.48 3.91 18.66
N ILE A 23 -21.42 4.99 19.41
CA ILE A 23 -20.54 6.14 19.28
C ILE A 23 -19.20 5.62 18.75
N TYR A 24 -19.02 5.65 17.43
CA TYR A 24 -17.70 5.79 16.84
C TYR A 24 -17.30 7.24 17.10
N TRP A 25 -16.96 7.53 18.36
CA TRP A 25 -15.97 8.54 18.63
C TRP A 25 -14.67 7.99 18.04
N LEU A 26 -14.53 8.15 16.72
CA LEU A 26 -13.22 8.29 16.10
C LEU A 26 -12.54 9.34 16.96
N GLY A 27 -11.50 8.95 17.71
CA GLY A 27 -10.71 9.89 18.48
C GLY A 27 -10.37 11.04 17.55
N ALA A 28 -11.04 12.18 17.73
CA ALA A 28 -10.88 13.31 16.85
C ALA A 28 -9.46 13.78 17.08
N ILE A 29 -8.57 13.51 16.14
CA ILE A 29 -7.24 14.09 16.10
C ILE A 29 -7.51 15.58 15.98
N ASN A 30 -7.40 16.28 17.09
CA ASN A 30 -7.66 17.69 17.10
C ASN A 30 -6.51 18.37 16.36
N MET A 31 -6.80 18.94 15.19
CA MET A 31 -5.85 19.75 14.44
C MET A 31 -5.31 20.92 15.25
N ASP A 32 -6.06 21.42 16.23
CA ASP A 32 -5.63 22.52 17.08
C ASP A 32 -4.53 22.09 18.08
N THR A 33 -4.30 20.77 18.21
CA THR A 33 -3.17 20.19 18.96
C THR A 33 -2.10 19.60 18.04
N ASN A 34 -2.21 19.80 16.72
CA ASN A 34 -1.15 19.43 15.78
C ASN A 34 0.06 20.34 16.02
N PRO A 35 1.26 19.79 16.33
CA PRO A 35 2.44 20.60 16.59
C PRO A 35 2.96 21.34 15.36
N PHE A 36 2.49 20.97 14.16
CA PHE A 36 2.86 21.66 12.93
C PHE A 36 1.97 22.88 12.69
N ASP A 37 2.57 24.07 12.61
CA ASP A 37 1.87 25.26 12.12
C ASP A 37 1.79 25.21 10.58
N ILE A 38 0.72 24.60 10.08
CA ILE A 38 0.48 24.47 8.64
C ILE A 38 0.35 25.81 7.92
N ASN A 39 0.15 26.94 8.62
CA ASN A 39 0.13 28.25 7.98
C ASN A 39 1.51 28.67 7.46
N VAL A 40 2.59 28.09 8.00
CA VAL A 40 3.95 28.28 7.50
C VAL A 40 4.08 27.80 6.05
N LEU A 41 3.27 26.83 5.63
CA LEU A 41 3.19 26.39 4.23
C LEU A 41 2.86 27.53 3.27
N PHE A 42 1.96 28.45 3.63
CA PHE A 42 1.65 29.61 2.78
C PHE A 42 2.82 30.58 2.64
N ARG A 43 3.67 30.68 3.66
CA ARG A 43 4.85 31.55 3.67
C ARG A 43 6.03 30.94 2.92
N ARG A 44 5.93 29.67 2.50
CA ARG A 44 7.02 28.92 1.83
C ARG A 44 8.32 28.90 2.63
N ASN A 45 8.24 29.02 3.96
CA ASN A 45 9.41 29.01 4.82
C ASN A 45 9.82 27.57 5.16
N LEU A 46 10.71 27.02 4.34
CA LEU A 46 11.21 25.66 4.51
C LEU A 46 12.04 25.48 5.79
N GLU A 47 12.79 26.50 6.20
CA GLU A 47 13.62 26.44 7.41
C GLU A 47 12.76 26.28 8.67
N ASP A 48 11.69 27.08 8.79
CA ASP A 48 10.72 26.95 9.89
C ASP A 48 10.06 25.56 9.91
N LEU A 49 9.72 25.01 8.74
CA LEU A 49 9.11 23.68 8.63
C LEU A 49 10.11 22.57 8.96
N TYR A 50 11.38 22.71 8.59
CA TYR A 50 12.43 21.76 8.94
C TYR A 50 12.73 21.80 10.42
N GLN A 51 12.74 22.98 11.05
CA GLN A 51 12.85 23.08 12.50
C GLN A 51 11.67 22.38 13.20
N GLN A 52 10.44 22.57 12.71
CA GLN A 52 9.28 21.86 13.27
C GLN A 52 9.38 20.33 13.13
N LEU A 53 9.93 19.83 12.01
CA LEU A 53 10.18 18.39 11.83
C LEU A 53 11.25 17.88 12.80
N ASP A 54 12.34 18.64 12.98
CA ASP A 54 13.42 18.29 13.89
C ASP A 54 12.93 18.28 15.35
N ASP A 55 12.14 19.29 15.75
CA ASP A 55 11.50 19.37 17.06
C ASP A 55 10.50 18.22 17.27
N PHE A 56 9.69 17.90 16.25
CA PHE A 56 8.75 16.79 16.27
C PHE A 56 9.47 15.46 16.52
N VAL A 57 10.54 15.18 15.78
CA VAL A 57 11.30 13.94 15.98
C VAL A 57 12.02 13.92 17.33
N GLY A 58 12.54 15.06 17.79
CA GLY A 58 13.11 15.18 19.14
C GLY A 58 12.09 14.83 20.23
N ASN A 59 10.86 15.30 20.10
CA ASN A 59 9.79 15.06 21.06
C ASN A 59 9.24 13.62 21.06
N TYR A 60 9.34 12.91 19.93
CA TYR A 60 8.85 11.53 19.76
C TYR A 60 9.98 10.56 19.37
N SER A 61 11.18 10.79 19.89
CA SER A 61 12.40 10.03 19.54
C SER A 61 12.35 8.54 19.86
N GLU A 62 11.40 8.10 20.69
CA GLU A 62 11.13 6.70 21.01
C GLU A 62 10.44 5.92 19.89
N ILE A 63 9.85 6.63 18.92
CA ILE A 63 9.13 6.04 17.78
C ILE A 63 9.44 6.71 16.44
N THR A 64 10.28 7.75 16.40
CA THR A 64 10.60 8.48 15.17
C THR A 64 12.09 8.67 14.95
N GLU A 65 12.50 8.75 13.68
CA GLU A 65 13.88 9.00 13.26
C GLU A 65 13.90 9.78 11.94
N ILE A 66 14.84 10.72 11.77
CA ILE A 66 15.06 11.45 10.51
C ILE A 66 16.15 10.77 9.71
N HIS A 67 15.85 10.50 8.44
CA HIS A 67 16.80 9.98 7.45
C HIS A 67 16.95 10.98 6.31
N ARG A 68 18.20 11.21 5.89
CA ARG A 68 18.50 12.05 4.74
C ARG A 68 18.51 11.20 3.48
N LEU A 69 17.64 11.51 2.54
CA LEU A 69 17.54 10.82 1.26
C LEU A 69 18.48 11.38 0.18
N GLY A 70 18.93 12.62 0.34
CA GLY A 70 19.83 13.28 -0.60
C GLY A 70 19.75 14.79 -0.53
N LEU A 71 20.16 15.43 -1.62
CA LEU A 71 20.01 16.87 -1.86
C LEU A 71 19.18 17.09 -3.11
N SER A 72 18.43 18.19 -3.13
CA SER A 72 17.84 18.77 -4.32
C SER A 72 18.90 19.44 -5.22
N ASP A 73 18.49 19.93 -6.39
CA ASP A 73 19.38 20.60 -7.34
C ASP A 73 19.95 21.92 -6.77
N GLU A 74 19.21 22.60 -5.91
CA GLU A 74 19.68 23.79 -5.18
C GLU A 74 20.34 23.46 -3.82
N GLY A 75 20.63 22.19 -3.54
CA GLY A 75 21.38 21.78 -2.35
C GLY A 75 20.57 21.73 -1.06
N ARG A 76 19.24 21.66 -1.12
CA ARG A 76 18.37 21.49 0.06
C ARG A 76 18.22 20.02 0.39
N GLU A 77 18.21 19.68 1.68
CA GLU A 77 18.07 18.30 2.11
C GLU A 77 16.68 17.74 1.81
N ILE A 78 16.62 16.50 1.32
CA ILE A 78 15.36 15.76 1.23
C ILE A 78 15.31 14.83 2.44
N LYS A 79 14.43 15.16 3.39
CA LYS A 79 14.25 14.42 4.65
C LYS A 79 13.13 13.37 4.51
N ALA A 80 13.39 12.18 5.01
CA ALA A 80 12.39 11.15 5.30
C ALA A 80 12.25 11.00 6.81
N ILE A 81 11.01 10.93 7.29
CA ILE A 81 10.71 10.70 8.70
C ILE A 81 10.21 9.26 8.82
N HIS A 82 10.97 8.45 9.53
CA HIS A 82 10.58 7.10 9.89
C HIS A 82 9.71 7.17 11.13
N VAL A 83 8.58 6.47 11.13
CA VAL A 83 7.72 6.32 12.30
C VAL A 83 7.41 4.84 12.50
N THR A 84 7.81 4.28 13.65
CA THR A 84 7.58 2.87 13.98
C THR A 84 7.81 2.60 15.47
N ASP A 85 7.35 1.46 15.98
CA ASP A 85 7.76 0.95 17.29
C ASP A 85 9.19 0.40 17.20
N ILE A 86 10.18 1.18 17.67
CA ILE A 86 11.61 0.85 17.65
C ILE A 86 11.92 -0.40 18.52
N GLY A 87 11.08 -0.70 19.52
CA GLY A 87 11.22 -1.87 20.37
C GLY A 87 10.95 -3.20 19.66
N ARG A 88 10.45 -3.18 18.41
CA ARG A 88 10.21 -4.37 17.59
C ARG A 88 11.16 -4.46 16.41
N PRO A 89 11.65 -5.67 16.06
CA PRO A 89 12.57 -5.83 14.93
C PRO A 89 11.98 -5.32 13.61
N LEU A 90 12.73 -4.49 12.88
CA LEU A 90 12.31 -4.01 11.55
C LEU A 90 12.09 -5.16 10.54
N ALA A 91 12.77 -6.30 10.75
CA ALA A 91 12.61 -7.48 9.89
C ALA A 91 11.19 -8.07 9.92
N GLU A 92 10.45 -7.86 11.02
CA GLU A 92 9.08 -8.36 11.19
C GLU A 92 8.01 -7.40 10.62
N LYS A 93 8.42 -6.20 10.19
CA LYS A 93 7.51 -5.13 9.82
C LYS A 93 7.33 -5.01 8.32
N GLU A 94 6.10 -4.74 7.88
CA GLU A 94 5.81 -4.30 6.52
C GLU A 94 6.27 -2.83 6.35
N VAL A 95 6.58 -2.40 5.13
CA VAL A 95 7.16 -1.09 4.84
C VAL A 95 6.22 -0.29 3.96
N VAL A 96 5.87 0.92 4.40
CA VAL A 96 5.05 1.86 3.63
C VAL A 96 5.83 3.15 3.40
N VAL A 97 5.92 3.58 2.16
CA VAL A 97 6.48 4.88 1.78
C VAL A 97 5.34 5.81 1.36
N ILE A 98 5.34 7.03 1.89
CA ILE A 98 4.40 8.08 1.49
C ILE A 98 5.23 9.29 1.07
N ILE A 99 5.17 9.62 -0.21
CA ILE A 99 5.83 10.77 -0.81
C ILE A 99 4.83 11.92 -0.88
N CYS A 100 5.22 13.08 -0.36
CA CYS A 100 4.42 14.29 -0.39
C CYS A 100 5.20 15.43 -1.02
N GLY A 101 4.49 16.30 -1.75
CA GLY A 101 5.06 17.56 -2.21
C GLY A 101 6.13 17.38 -3.28
N ARG A 102 5.93 16.42 -4.19
CA ARG A 102 6.70 16.29 -5.44
C ARG A 102 6.52 17.51 -6.34
N HIS A 103 5.30 18.06 -6.38
CA HIS A 103 5.00 19.30 -7.05
C HIS A 103 4.98 20.44 -6.03
N GLY A 104 5.85 21.43 -6.23
CA GLY A 104 6.10 22.45 -5.23
C GLY A 104 4.94 23.39 -4.95
N ASP A 105 4.01 23.58 -5.89
CA ASP A 105 2.84 24.43 -5.74
C ASP A 105 1.65 23.73 -5.06
N GLU A 106 1.69 22.41 -4.87
CA GLU A 106 0.60 21.60 -4.32
C GLU A 106 0.60 21.56 -2.78
N LEU A 107 0.26 22.69 -2.13
CA LEU A 107 0.32 22.82 -0.67
C LEU A 107 -0.46 21.76 0.12
N GLY A 108 -1.57 21.25 -0.45
CA GLY A 108 -2.35 20.17 0.13
C GLY A 108 -1.54 18.89 0.38
N ALA A 109 -0.64 18.54 -0.54
CA ALA A 109 0.19 17.34 -0.40
C ALA A 109 1.12 17.42 0.83
N PHE A 110 1.77 18.58 1.02
CA PHE A 110 2.63 18.82 2.18
C PHE A 110 1.81 18.76 3.49
N ALA A 111 0.62 19.36 3.49
CA ALA A 111 -0.27 19.36 4.66
C ALA A 111 -0.70 17.94 5.07
N VAL A 112 -1.00 17.06 4.10
CA VAL A 112 -1.27 15.64 4.35
C VAL A 112 -0.07 14.95 5.01
N GLY A 113 1.15 15.18 4.51
CA GLY A 113 2.37 14.60 5.09
C GLY A 113 2.57 14.98 6.57
N LEU A 114 2.41 16.26 6.90
CA LEU A 114 2.51 16.75 8.29
C LEU A 114 1.38 16.19 9.19
N GLN A 115 0.16 16.12 8.68
CA GLN A 115 -0.98 15.57 9.41
C GLN A 115 -0.86 14.07 9.65
N LEU A 116 -0.28 13.32 8.70
CA LEU A 116 0.04 11.90 8.87
C LEU A 116 1.06 11.70 9.98
N LEU A 117 2.15 12.48 10.01
CA LEU A 117 3.15 12.41 11.08
C LEU A 117 2.51 12.60 12.46
N TYR A 118 1.69 13.65 12.60
CA TYR A 118 1.00 13.92 13.85
C TYR A 118 0.05 12.77 14.26
N TRP A 119 -0.72 12.23 13.32
CA TRP A 119 -1.57 11.08 13.63
C TRP A 119 -0.77 9.83 13.97
N LEU A 120 0.35 9.59 13.28
CA LEU A 120 1.16 8.40 13.44
C LEU A 120 1.81 8.31 14.81
N VAL A 121 1.97 9.39 15.58
CA VAL A 121 2.45 9.35 16.98
C VAL A 121 1.33 9.16 18.01
N SER A 122 0.06 9.23 17.58
CA SER A 122 -1.08 9.01 18.48
C SER A 122 -1.22 7.55 18.92
N GLU A 123 -1.95 7.33 20.01
CA GLU A 123 -2.31 5.98 20.49
C GLU A 123 -3.14 5.19 19.46
N GLU A 124 -3.96 5.85 18.63
CA GLU A 124 -4.77 5.19 17.59
C GLU A 124 -3.87 4.46 16.57
N ALA A 125 -2.67 4.98 16.31
CA ALA A 125 -1.72 4.42 15.35
C ALA A 125 -0.75 3.41 15.98
N SER A 126 -0.86 3.09 17.27
CA SER A 126 0.09 2.22 18.00
C SER A 126 0.24 0.84 17.35
N ASP A 127 -0.88 0.18 17.03
CA ASP A 127 -0.86 -1.14 16.37
C ASP A 127 -0.32 -1.08 14.94
N ILE A 128 -0.45 0.07 14.27
CA ILE A 128 0.14 0.29 12.94
C ILE A 128 1.67 0.39 13.07
N ARG A 129 2.17 1.24 13.97
CA ARG A 129 3.61 1.37 14.26
C ARG A 129 4.25 0.06 14.74
N ARG A 130 3.51 -0.79 15.44
CA ARG A 130 4.01 -2.10 15.89
C ARG A 130 4.39 -3.02 14.74
N ASN A 131 3.56 -3.05 13.70
CA ASN A 131 3.68 -4.02 12.59
C ASN A 131 4.24 -3.40 11.31
N GLN A 132 4.42 -2.08 11.26
CA GLN A 132 4.83 -1.37 10.05
C GLN A 132 5.94 -0.35 10.34
N LEU A 133 6.83 -0.18 9.37
CA LEU A 133 7.70 0.98 9.24
C LEU A 133 7.05 1.95 8.25
N LEU A 134 6.72 3.15 8.73
CA LEU A 134 6.11 4.20 7.93
C LEU A 134 7.20 5.22 7.59
N ILE A 135 7.49 5.42 6.32
CA ILE A 135 8.51 6.35 5.82
C ILE A 135 7.77 7.48 5.12
N ILE A 136 7.72 8.65 5.76
CA ILE A 136 7.06 9.84 5.21
C ILE A 136 8.10 10.79 4.65
N VAL A 137 8.00 11.16 3.38
CA VAL A 137 8.82 12.20 2.75
C VAL A 137 7.96 13.45 2.61
N PRO A 138 7.94 14.35 3.61
CA PRO A 138 7.02 15.48 3.62
C PRO A 138 7.31 16.53 2.54
N PHE A 139 8.57 16.67 2.11
CA PHE A 139 9.03 17.64 1.11
C PHE A 139 9.92 16.93 0.08
N ALA A 140 9.30 16.24 -0.88
CA ALA A 140 10.03 15.51 -1.92
C ALA A 140 10.71 16.43 -2.96
N ASN A 141 10.16 17.63 -3.15
CA ASN A 141 10.72 18.68 -4.00
C ASN A 141 10.83 20.01 -3.20
N PRO A 142 11.83 20.13 -2.31
CA PRO A 142 11.99 21.31 -1.46
C PRO A 142 12.28 22.59 -2.27
N ASP A 143 12.89 22.44 -3.44
CA ASP A 143 13.19 23.55 -4.35
C ASP A 143 11.92 24.13 -4.96
N GLY A 144 11.02 23.26 -5.43
CA GLY A 144 9.71 23.67 -5.91
C GLY A 144 8.87 24.30 -4.81
N PHE A 145 8.90 23.73 -3.61
CA PHE A 145 8.19 24.28 -2.46
C PHE A 145 8.59 25.73 -2.19
N VAL A 146 9.90 26.02 -2.07
CA VAL A 146 10.41 27.37 -1.79
C VAL A 146 10.04 28.35 -2.91
N ARG A 147 10.07 27.91 -4.16
CA ARG A 147 9.67 28.72 -5.32
C ARG A 147 8.16 28.91 -5.45
N GLY A 148 7.36 28.04 -4.83
CA GLY A 148 5.91 28.01 -5.02
C GLY A 148 5.50 27.60 -6.43
N GLU A 149 6.31 26.76 -7.07
CA GLU A 149 6.11 26.31 -8.45
C GLU A 149 6.06 24.78 -8.49
N PHE A 150 5.33 24.22 -9.45
CA PHE A 150 5.33 22.78 -9.75
C PHE A 150 6.74 22.18 -9.72
N PHE A 151 7.69 22.83 -10.41
CA PHE A 151 9.14 22.61 -10.36
C PHE A 151 9.60 21.14 -10.41
N ALA A 152 8.83 20.27 -11.05
CA ALA A 152 9.20 18.91 -11.40
C ALA A 152 9.07 18.74 -12.92
N PRO A 153 9.79 17.79 -13.55
CA PRO A 153 9.57 17.52 -14.96
C PRO A 153 8.12 17.04 -15.19
N LYS A 154 7.49 17.50 -16.27
CA LYS A 154 6.06 17.26 -16.54
C LYS A 154 5.75 15.87 -17.09
N ASP A 155 6.75 15.20 -17.65
CA ASP A 155 6.60 13.98 -18.45
C ASP A 155 7.52 12.84 -18.04
N LYS A 156 8.26 13.01 -16.93
CA LYS A 156 9.23 12.05 -16.39
C LYS A 156 9.57 12.36 -14.94
N ILE A 157 10.15 11.39 -14.26
CA ILE A 157 10.85 11.62 -12.99
C ILE A 157 12.21 12.29 -13.22
N SER A 158 12.59 13.17 -12.31
CA SER A 158 13.88 13.83 -12.23
C SER A 158 14.97 12.86 -11.79
N VAL A 159 16.23 13.24 -11.98
CA VAL A 159 17.39 12.45 -11.51
C VAL A 159 17.40 12.37 -9.99
N VAL A 160 17.11 13.47 -9.31
CA VAL A 160 17.00 13.54 -7.84
C VAL A 160 15.97 12.54 -7.33
N GLU A 161 14.80 12.48 -7.98
CA GLU A 161 13.72 11.56 -7.62
C GLU A 161 14.14 10.11 -7.81
N LYS A 162 14.72 9.77 -8.97
CA LYS A 162 15.28 8.42 -9.21
C LYS A 162 16.25 8.00 -8.12
N ASN A 163 17.13 8.90 -7.70
CA ASN A 163 18.17 8.60 -6.71
C ASN A 163 17.56 8.23 -5.36
N TYR A 164 16.63 9.04 -4.83
CA TYR A 164 16.06 8.72 -3.52
C TYR A 164 15.08 7.54 -3.58
N ILE A 165 14.35 7.33 -4.68
CA ILE A 165 13.53 6.11 -4.86
C ILE A 165 14.44 4.89 -4.83
N ARG A 166 15.55 4.93 -5.55
CA ARG A 166 16.50 3.83 -5.59
C ARG A 166 17.07 3.54 -4.20
N LEU A 167 17.43 4.57 -3.44
CA LEU A 167 17.86 4.44 -2.05
C LEU A 167 16.78 3.77 -1.19
N LEU A 168 15.53 4.22 -1.28
CA LEU A 168 14.40 3.65 -0.52
C LEU A 168 14.15 2.19 -0.88
N VAL A 169 14.19 1.85 -2.17
CA VAL A 169 13.99 0.47 -2.65
C VAL A 169 15.15 -0.42 -2.24
N ASP A 170 16.39 -0.01 -2.47
CA ASP A 170 17.57 -0.83 -2.14
C ASP A 170 17.68 -1.08 -0.64
N THR A 171 17.23 -0.13 0.19
CA THR A 171 17.31 -0.23 1.65
C THR A 171 16.11 -0.95 2.28
N PHE A 172 14.89 -0.63 1.83
CA PHE A 172 13.66 -1.03 2.55
C PHE A 172 12.68 -1.88 1.75
N GLN A 173 12.77 -1.82 0.41
CA GLN A 173 12.01 -2.69 -0.52
C GLN A 173 10.48 -2.55 -0.34
N PRO A 174 9.90 -1.34 -0.38
CA PRO A 174 8.57 -1.06 0.16
C PRO A 174 7.47 -2.03 -0.26
N ASP A 175 6.56 -2.34 0.66
CA ASP A 175 5.35 -3.12 0.37
C ASP A 175 4.29 -2.22 -0.29
N VAL A 176 4.24 -0.95 0.12
CA VAL A 176 3.34 0.08 -0.42
C VAL A 176 4.08 1.38 -0.69
N LEU A 177 3.74 2.05 -1.79
CA LEU A 177 4.10 3.45 -2.02
C LEU A 177 2.84 4.27 -2.35
N ILE A 178 2.73 5.45 -1.73
CA ILE A 178 1.70 6.45 -2.04
C ILE A 178 2.40 7.73 -2.50
N ASP A 179 2.02 8.25 -3.67
CA ASP A 179 2.38 9.59 -4.13
C ASP A 179 1.21 10.53 -3.91
N VAL A 180 1.39 11.50 -3.00
CA VAL A 180 0.33 12.44 -2.61
C VAL A 180 0.51 13.74 -3.38
N HIS A 181 -0.56 14.12 -4.05
CA HIS A 181 -0.70 15.30 -4.88
C HIS A 181 -1.83 16.18 -4.42
N SER A 182 -1.91 17.38 -4.99
CA SER A 182 -3.13 18.17 -4.90
C SER A 182 -3.61 18.72 -6.24
N LEU A 183 -4.79 18.27 -6.64
CA LEU A 183 -5.39 18.59 -7.92
C LEU A 183 -5.93 20.03 -7.92
N GLY A 184 -5.40 20.85 -8.83
CA GLY A 184 -5.97 22.14 -9.18
C GLY A 184 -7.10 22.03 -10.20
N ARG A 185 -7.98 23.04 -10.24
CA ARG A 185 -9.09 23.18 -11.21
C ARG A 185 -10.21 22.14 -11.07
N GLY A 186 -10.93 22.23 -9.96
CA GLY A 186 -12.13 21.44 -9.67
C GLY A 186 -12.35 21.37 -8.16
N ASP A 187 -13.37 20.64 -7.74
CA ASP A 187 -13.68 20.31 -6.34
C ASP A 187 -13.48 18.81 -6.04
N LEU A 188 -12.82 18.10 -6.95
CA LEU A 188 -12.69 16.65 -6.93
C LEU A 188 -11.43 16.21 -6.17
N GLU A 189 -11.57 15.11 -5.44
CA GLU A 189 -10.48 14.34 -4.84
C GLU A 189 -10.50 12.91 -5.42
N ALA A 190 -9.32 12.33 -5.67
CA ALA A 190 -9.21 11.04 -6.35
C ALA A 190 -8.17 10.11 -5.73
N ILE A 191 -8.48 8.81 -5.74
CA ILE A 191 -7.51 7.75 -5.53
C ILE A 191 -7.23 7.13 -6.89
N ILE A 192 -5.96 7.04 -7.23
CA ILE A 192 -5.48 6.49 -8.50
C ILE A 192 -4.80 5.17 -8.18
N ALA A 193 -5.41 4.07 -8.60
CA ALA A 193 -4.73 2.78 -8.58
C ALA A 193 -3.60 2.85 -9.62
N GLY A 194 -2.35 2.62 -9.19
CA GLY A 194 -1.23 2.59 -10.12
C GLY A 194 -1.46 1.50 -11.18
N HIS A 195 -1.25 1.85 -12.45
CA HIS A 195 -1.53 0.97 -13.60
C HIS A 195 -0.43 -0.07 -13.77
N THR A 196 -0.36 -0.97 -12.81
CA THR A 196 0.63 -2.04 -12.73
C THR A 196 0.02 -3.39 -13.11
N PHE A 197 -1.01 -3.33 -13.96
CA PHE A 197 -2.07 -4.31 -14.15
C PHE A 197 -1.72 -5.51 -15.05
N HIS A 198 -0.50 -6.01 -14.95
CA HIS A 198 0.01 -7.01 -15.90
C HIS A 198 0.51 -8.29 -15.23
N THR A 199 0.42 -8.39 -13.90
CA THR A 199 0.95 -9.52 -13.14
C THR A 199 0.03 -9.94 -12.01
N GLY A 200 -0.13 -11.25 -11.83
CA GLY A 200 -0.83 -11.80 -10.68
C GLY A 200 -2.29 -11.35 -10.60
N GLU A 201 -2.67 -10.85 -9.43
CA GLU A 201 -4.02 -10.36 -9.10
C GLU A 201 -3.99 -8.90 -8.64
N ASP A 202 -2.97 -8.15 -9.08
CA ASP A 202 -2.70 -6.79 -8.60
C ASP A 202 -3.88 -5.84 -8.86
N ASP A 203 -4.62 -6.01 -9.96
CA ASP A 203 -5.83 -5.25 -10.30
C ASP A 203 -6.89 -5.38 -9.22
N PHE A 204 -7.22 -6.63 -8.88
CA PHE A 204 -8.23 -6.94 -7.88
C PHE A 204 -7.79 -6.41 -6.51
N ILE A 205 -6.52 -6.65 -6.17
CA ILE A 205 -5.94 -6.27 -4.88
C ILE A 205 -5.92 -4.75 -4.72
N SER A 206 -5.44 -4.04 -5.73
CA SER A 206 -5.41 -2.58 -5.74
C SER A 206 -6.82 -2.00 -5.68
N GLY A 207 -7.76 -2.53 -6.48
CA GLY A 207 -9.16 -2.13 -6.44
C GLY A 207 -9.80 -2.34 -5.07
N LEU A 208 -9.53 -3.47 -4.42
CA LEU A 208 -10.01 -3.77 -3.06
C LEU A 208 -9.47 -2.77 -2.03
N LEU A 209 -8.18 -2.43 -2.12
CA LEU A 209 -7.55 -1.48 -1.21
C LEU A 209 -8.04 -0.05 -1.45
N CYS A 210 -8.14 0.39 -2.71
CA CYS A 210 -8.73 1.67 -3.08
C CYS A 210 -10.17 1.80 -2.57
N ALA A 211 -10.99 0.75 -2.68
CA ALA A 211 -12.35 0.76 -2.16
C ALA A 211 -12.39 0.97 -0.63
N ARG A 212 -11.44 0.40 0.12
CA ARG A 212 -11.31 0.65 1.57
C ARG A 212 -10.89 2.07 1.87
N MET A 213 -9.96 2.63 1.10
CA MET A 213 -9.51 4.02 1.22
C MET A 213 -10.68 4.99 0.99
N ILE A 214 -11.40 4.83 -0.14
CA ILE A 214 -12.61 5.62 -0.45
C ILE A 214 -13.63 5.52 0.66
N LYS A 215 -13.89 4.30 1.16
CA LYS A 215 -14.89 4.13 2.22
C LYS A 215 -14.48 4.84 3.52
N GLY A 216 -13.21 4.81 3.88
CA GLY A 216 -12.73 5.53 5.06
C GLY A 216 -12.78 7.03 4.91
N ALA A 217 -12.48 7.54 3.71
CA ALA A 217 -12.61 8.96 3.39
C ALA A 217 -14.08 9.41 3.44
N GLU A 218 -14.99 8.65 2.84
CA GLU A 218 -16.45 8.89 2.88
C GLU A 218 -16.97 8.95 4.32
N LEU A 219 -16.56 8.01 5.19
CA LEU A 219 -16.91 8.02 6.61
C LEU A 219 -16.34 9.25 7.36
N GLY A 220 -15.25 9.82 6.86
CA GLY A 220 -14.68 11.08 7.34
C GLY A 220 -15.35 12.33 6.76
N GLY A 221 -16.29 12.20 5.84
CA GLY A 221 -16.95 13.32 5.16
C GLY A 221 -16.23 13.82 3.90
N TYR A 222 -15.21 13.10 3.42
CA TYR A 222 -14.40 13.48 2.27
C TYR A 222 -14.58 12.44 1.15
N PRO A 223 -15.50 12.64 0.19
CA PRO A 223 -15.74 11.66 -0.87
C PRO A 223 -14.61 11.70 -1.91
N PHE A 224 -13.93 10.56 -2.10
CA PHE A 224 -12.96 10.37 -3.17
C PHE A 224 -13.58 9.55 -4.30
N ILE A 225 -13.25 9.89 -5.54
CA ILE A 225 -13.51 9.00 -6.68
C ILE A 225 -12.36 8.01 -6.88
N LEU A 226 -12.68 6.84 -7.45
CA LEU A 226 -11.67 5.94 -7.98
C LEU A 226 -11.37 6.33 -9.43
N HIS A 227 -10.12 6.60 -9.74
CA HIS A 227 -9.69 6.80 -11.11
C HIS A 227 -8.76 5.68 -11.58
N SER A 228 -9.17 5.01 -12.66
CA SER A 228 -8.34 4.09 -13.42
C SER A 228 -7.84 4.77 -14.69
N LEU A 229 -6.76 5.56 -14.62
CA LEU A 229 -6.11 6.12 -15.82
C LEU A 229 -5.15 5.15 -16.52
N GLY A 230 -5.65 4.38 -17.48
CA GLY A 230 -4.80 3.57 -18.36
C GLY A 230 -3.66 4.41 -18.90
N VAL A 231 -2.40 4.09 -18.57
CA VAL A 231 -1.21 4.76 -19.16
C VAL A 231 -1.25 4.66 -20.71
N GLN A 232 -1.97 3.68 -21.25
CA GLN A 232 -2.20 3.48 -22.68
C GLN A 232 -3.39 4.28 -23.24
N GLU A 233 -4.41 4.62 -22.46
CA GLU A 233 -5.67 5.22 -22.94
C GLU A 233 -5.55 6.74 -23.20
N LEU A 234 -4.53 7.39 -22.65
CA LEU A 234 -4.25 8.82 -22.88
C LEU A 234 -3.35 9.09 -24.10
N LYS A 235 -2.76 8.06 -24.72
CA LYS A 235 -1.83 8.23 -25.85
C LYS A 235 -2.43 8.92 -27.10
N PRO A 236 -3.72 8.76 -27.47
CA PRO A 236 -4.19 9.35 -28.73
C PRO A 236 -4.64 10.81 -28.63
N TRP A 237 -4.92 11.34 -27.42
CA TRP A 237 -5.75 12.56 -27.30
C TRP A 237 -5.08 13.76 -26.65
N THR A 238 -4.01 13.60 -25.87
CA THR A 238 -3.53 14.70 -25.02
C THR A 238 -2.08 15.11 -25.22
N ASN A 239 -1.21 14.34 -25.89
CA ASN A 239 0.26 14.55 -25.87
C ASN A 239 0.85 14.70 -24.45
N VAL A 240 0.05 14.44 -23.41
CA VAL A 240 0.38 14.56 -21.99
C VAL A 240 0.46 13.13 -21.47
N ARG A 241 1.68 12.68 -21.18
CA ARG A 241 1.92 11.47 -20.40
C ARG A 241 1.63 11.85 -18.96
N TYR A 242 0.47 11.46 -18.44
CA TYR A 242 0.05 11.81 -17.07
C TYR A 242 1.06 11.31 -16.02
N ASN A 243 1.27 12.10 -14.97
CA ASN A 243 2.54 12.29 -14.25
C ASN A 243 2.65 11.65 -12.84
N ASN A 244 2.15 10.44 -12.62
CA ASN A 244 2.34 9.73 -11.32
C ASN A 244 3.53 8.74 -11.38
N PHE A 245 4.68 9.20 -11.86
CA PHE A 245 5.79 8.33 -12.28
C PHE A 245 6.68 7.80 -11.13
N ILE A 246 6.58 8.31 -9.90
CA ILE A 246 7.37 7.76 -8.78
C ILE A 246 6.91 6.35 -8.40
N CYS A 247 5.59 6.16 -8.44
CA CYS A 247 4.91 4.90 -8.18
C CYS A 247 5.38 3.80 -9.12
N GLN A 248 5.46 4.11 -10.43
CA GLN A 248 5.84 3.13 -11.43
C GLN A 248 7.25 2.57 -11.20
N GLU A 249 8.24 3.40 -10.89
CA GLU A 249 9.60 2.91 -10.62
C GLU A 249 9.64 1.97 -9.42
N CYS A 250 8.93 2.29 -8.33
CA CYS A 250 8.90 1.44 -7.14
C CYS A 250 8.27 0.07 -7.45
N PHE A 251 7.19 0.05 -8.23
CA PHE A 251 6.61 -1.18 -8.75
C PHE A 251 7.60 -1.96 -9.62
N GLU A 252 8.21 -1.33 -10.62
CA GLU A 252 9.15 -1.99 -11.53
C GLU A 252 10.39 -2.56 -10.83
N LEU A 253 10.84 -1.90 -9.76
CA LEU A 253 12.03 -2.32 -9.01
C LEU A 253 11.75 -3.40 -7.96
N CYS A 254 10.59 -3.38 -7.29
CA CYS A 254 10.34 -4.26 -6.13
C CYS A 254 8.90 -4.72 -5.90
N HIS A 255 8.00 -4.55 -6.87
CA HIS A 255 6.60 -5.01 -6.83
C HIS A 255 5.81 -4.45 -5.63
N SER A 256 6.00 -3.16 -5.33
CA SER A 256 5.19 -2.46 -4.33
C SER A 256 3.76 -2.24 -4.84
N LEU A 257 2.76 -2.28 -3.94
CA LEU A 257 1.43 -1.75 -4.27
C LEU A 257 1.53 -0.22 -4.32
N VAL A 258 1.05 0.37 -5.41
CA VAL A 258 1.30 1.77 -5.70
C VAL A 258 0.00 2.54 -5.89
N PHE A 259 -0.09 3.69 -5.23
CA PHE A 259 -1.29 4.52 -5.22
C PHE A 259 -0.93 5.98 -5.45
N GLY A 260 -1.64 6.65 -6.35
CA GLY A 260 -1.71 8.11 -6.37
C GLY A 260 -2.86 8.57 -5.49
N LEU A 261 -2.66 9.67 -4.78
CA LEU A 261 -3.72 10.32 -4.00
C LEU A 261 -3.77 11.80 -4.35
N GLU A 262 -4.89 12.24 -4.91
CA GLU A 262 -5.15 13.63 -5.28
C GLU A 262 -6.09 14.25 -4.24
N VAL A 263 -5.56 15.06 -3.33
CA VAL A 263 -6.39 15.90 -2.44
C VAL A 263 -6.68 17.25 -3.09
N ASN A 264 -7.60 18.05 -2.55
CA ASN A 264 -7.94 19.34 -3.16
C ASN A 264 -7.91 20.52 -2.19
N HIS A 265 -6.71 21.04 -1.94
CA HIS A 265 -6.56 22.21 -1.07
C HIS A 265 -7.09 23.51 -1.68
N PHE A 266 -7.31 23.57 -2.99
CA PHE A 266 -7.86 24.75 -3.64
C PHE A 266 -9.36 24.91 -3.35
N ALA A 267 -10.09 23.80 -3.22
CA ALA A 267 -11.51 23.79 -2.87
C ALA A 267 -11.76 23.70 -1.36
N LEU A 268 -10.96 22.89 -0.64
CA LEU A 268 -11.18 22.58 0.78
C LEU A 268 -10.39 23.48 1.74
N GLY A 269 -9.32 24.12 1.27
CA GLY A 269 -8.29 24.69 2.14
C GLY A 269 -7.36 23.62 2.72
N LEU A 270 -6.25 24.06 3.35
CA LEU A 270 -5.19 23.13 3.80
C LEU A 270 -5.63 22.20 4.93
N LYS A 271 -6.45 22.71 5.87
CA LYS A 271 -6.91 21.92 7.02
C LYS A 271 -7.73 20.72 6.55
N ASP A 272 -8.76 20.97 5.74
CA ASP A 272 -9.62 19.91 5.25
C ASP A 272 -8.93 19.00 4.23
N ALA A 273 -8.04 19.51 3.38
CA ALA A 273 -7.23 18.66 2.49
C ALA A 273 -6.29 17.71 3.25
N ALA A 274 -5.74 18.15 4.39
CA ALA A 274 -4.92 17.28 5.23
C ALA A 274 -5.75 16.19 5.92
N LEU A 275 -6.96 16.53 6.40
CA LEU A 275 -7.89 15.57 6.99
C LEU A 275 -8.43 14.58 5.95
N SER A 276 -8.73 15.05 4.74
CA SER A 276 -9.22 14.21 3.64
C SER A 276 -8.17 13.15 3.25
N GLY A 277 -6.92 13.58 3.07
CA GLY A 277 -5.81 12.68 2.76
C GLY A 277 -5.56 11.66 3.88
N LEU A 278 -5.57 12.08 5.14
CA LEU A 278 -5.48 11.17 6.29
C LEU A 278 -6.64 10.16 6.32
N ALA A 279 -7.87 10.62 6.08
CA ALA A 279 -9.06 9.77 6.08
C ALA A 279 -9.00 8.68 5.00
N ALA A 280 -8.42 8.99 3.84
CA ALA A 280 -8.18 8.04 2.75
C ALA A 280 -7.02 7.07 3.05
N ILE A 281 -5.90 7.54 3.61
CA ILE A 281 -4.69 6.72 3.84
C ILE A 281 -4.84 5.77 5.03
N ARG A 282 -5.51 6.22 6.11
CA ARG A 282 -5.64 5.43 7.35
C ARG A 282 -6.22 4.01 7.13
N PRO A 283 -7.29 3.79 6.33
CA PRO A 283 -7.78 2.45 6.01
C PRO A 283 -6.74 1.55 5.32
N LEU A 284 -5.89 2.10 4.45
CA LEU A 284 -4.83 1.35 3.77
C LEU A 284 -3.77 0.89 4.79
N LEU A 285 -3.38 1.76 5.71
CA LEU A 285 -2.46 1.41 6.79
C LEU A 285 -3.07 0.35 7.72
N LYS A 286 -4.36 0.47 8.07
CA LYS A 286 -5.07 -0.58 8.83
C LYS A 286 -5.14 -1.91 8.07
N ALA A 287 -5.29 -1.89 6.76
CA ALA A 287 -5.28 -3.09 5.93
C ALA A 287 -3.93 -3.83 5.96
N GLY A 288 -2.82 -3.11 6.08
CA GLY A 288 -1.48 -3.68 6.25
C GLY A 288 -1.27 -4.49 7.54
N ASN A 289 -2.18 -4.37 8.52
CA ASN A 289 -2.14 -5.21 9.74
C ASN A 289 -3.04 -6.45 9.66
N ALA A 290 -3.88 -6.55 8.63
CA ALA A 290 -4.84 -7.64 8.51
C ALA A 290 -4.23 -8.84 7.76
N ARG A 291 -4.80 -10.03 8.00
CA ARG A 291 -4.59 -11.19 7.12
C ARG A 291 -5.71 -11.24 6.09
N PHE A 292 -5.34 -11.29 4.82
CA PHE A 292 -6.30 -11.50 3.73
C PHE A 292 -6.68 -12.98 3.62
N PRO A 293 -7.90 -13.32 3.19
CA PRO A 293 -8.38 -14.71 3.20
C PRO A 293 -7.51 -15.69 2.41
N TRP A 294 -6.87 -15.21 1.33
CA TRP A 294 -5.98 -15.99 0.47
C TRP A 294 -4.50 -15.93 0.87
N GLU A 295 -4.16 -15.26 1.98
CA GLU A 295 -2.79 -15.10 2.47
C GLU A 295 -2.56 -15.94 3.72
N TYR A 296 -1.35 -16.51 3.84
CA TYR A 296 -0.92 -17.17 5.07
C TYR A 296 -0.47 -16.15 6.13
N HIS A 297 0.28 -15.14 5.72
CA HIS A 297 0.79 -14.09 6.59
C HIS A 297 -0.11 -12.85 6.56
N SER A 298 -0.26 -12.18 7.72
CA SER A 298 -0.75 -10.80 7.76
C SER A 298 0.18 -9.87 6.97
N GLY A 299 -0.32 -8.71 6.55
CA GLY A 299 0.45 -7.76 5.75
C GLY A 299 -0.26 -7.36 4.47
N TYR A 300 0.46 -6.61 3.63
CA TYR A 300 -0.04 -6.25 2.31
C TYR A 300 -0.03 -7.50 1.39
N PRO A 301 -1.09 -7.73 0.61
CA PRO A 301 -1.23 -8.97 -0.16
C PRO A 301 -0.52 -8.93 -1.53
N ASN A 302 0.59 -8.18 -1.67
CA ASN A 302 1.40 -8.12 -2.91
C ASN A 302 2.39 -9.28 -3.04
N ARG A 303 1.95 -10.46 -2.62
CA ARG A 303 2.75 -11.67 -2.66
C ARG A 303 2.41 -12.54 -3.84
N ILE A 304 1.31 -12.29 -4.56
CA ILE A 304 0.96 -12.99 -5.80
C ILE A 304 1.74 -12.35 -6.95
N ILE A 305 2.81 -12.99 -7.41
CA ILE A 305 3.71 -12.41 -8.43
C ILE A 305 3.37 -12.91 -9.83
N LYS A 306 3.01 -14.20 -9.94
CA LYS A 306 2.63 -14.87 -11.20
C LYS A 306 1.52 -15.86 -10.89
N GLY A 307 0.60 -16.13 -11.82
CA GLY A 307 -0.58 -16.92 -11.53
C GLY A 307 -1.77 -16.06 -11.09
N ASN A 308 -2.67 -16.68 -10.35
CA ASN A 308 -3.93 -16.08 -9.91
C ASN A 308 -4.32 -16.57 -8.51
N PHE A 309 -5.54 -16.25 -8.06
CA PHE A 309 -6.06 -16.73 -6.77
C PHE A 309 -6.22 -18.26 -6.67
N LEU A 310 -6.24 -18.99 -7.79
CA LEU A 310 -6.33 -20.45 -7.81
C LEU A 310 -4.96 -21.10 -7.67
N THR A 311 -3.95 -20.64 -8.42
CA THR A 311 -2.59 -21.16 -8.32
C THR A 311 -1.62 -20.04 -8.68
N SER A 312 -0.62 -19.82 -7.83
CA SER A 312 0.31 -18.71 -7.98
C SER A 312 1.70 -19.00 -7.44
N ILE A 313 2.68 -18.34 -8.05
CA ILE A 313 4.04 -18.16 -7.53
C ILE A 313 4.01 -16.94 -6.60
N ARG A 314 4.53 -17.13 -5.39
CA ARG A 314 4.47 -16.13 -4.33
C ARG A 314 5.78 -15.93 -3.61
N SER A 315 5.96 -14.78 -2.98
CA SER A 315 7.09 -14.59 -2.08
C SER A 315 6.96 -15.39 -0.79
N THR A 316 8.09 -15.80 -0.23
CA THR A 316 8.18 -16.57 1.01
C THR A 316 9.28 -16.06 1.96
N GLY A 317 9.24 -16.47 3.21
CA GLY A 317 10.18 -16.06 4.25
C GLY A 317 9.58 -16.07 5.64
N LYS A 318 10.43 -16.29 6.66
CA LYS A 318 9.99 -16.42 8.06
C LYS A 318 9.48 -15.10 8.65
N ASP A 319 9.96 -13.98 8.12
CA ASP A 319 9.60 -12.62 8.52
C ASP A 319 9.30 -11.73 7.29
N ALA A 320 8.87 -10.49 7.53
CA ALA A 320 8.48 -9.59 6.46
C ALA A 320 9.64 -9.21 5.54
N ARG A 321 10.85 -9.06 6.09
CA ARG A 321 12.05 -8.74 5.30
C ARG A 321 12.43 -9.87 4.36
N GLU A 322 12.44 -11.11 4.83
CA GLU A 322 12.71 -12.28 3.97
C GLU A 322 11.68 -12.38 2.83
N ARG A 323 10.39 -12.13 3.13
CA ARG A 323 9.34 -12.08 2.09
C ARG A 323 9.55 -10.96 1.07
N ARG A 324 10.07 -9.79 1.47
CA ARG A 324 10.43 -8.72 0.52
C ARG A 324 11.61 -9.10 -0.38
N ILE A 325 12.65 -9.73 0.18
CA ILE A 325 13.79 -10.22 -0.59
C ILE A 325 13.33 -11.27 -1.61
N SER A 326 12.52 -12.24 -1.18
CA SER A 326 11.89 -13.23 -2.06
C SER A 326 11.05 -12.58 -3.15
N ARG A 327 10.19 -11.60 -2.80
CA ARG A 327 9.37 -10.85 -3.77
C ARG A 327 10.25 -10.20 -4.84
N MET A 328 11.29 -9.49 -4.44
CA MET A 328 12.20 -8.82 -5.37
C MET A 328 12.92 -9.80 -6.29
N GLU A 329 13.33 -10.96 -5.77
CA GLU A 329 14.00 -11.99 -6.57
C GLU A 329 13.08 -12.53 -7.66
N ILE A 330 11.85 -12.91 -7.30
CA ILE A 330 10.84 -13.37 -8.27
C ILE A 330 10.53 -12.24 -9.25
N TRP A 331 10.34 -11.02 -8.74
CA TRP A 331 9.97 -9.87 -9.56
C TRP A 331 11.02 -9.56 -10.62
N LYS A 332 12.31 -9.53 -10.28
CA LYS A 332 13.40 -9.33 -11.25
C LYS A 332 13.43 -10.39 -12.35
N ASN A 333 12.99 -11.60 -12.02
CA ASN A 333 12.99 -12.76 -12.91
C ASN A 333 11.59 -13.07 -13.51
N ARG A 334 10.59 -12.19 -13.33
CA ARG A 334 9.16 -12.46 -13.63
C ARG A 334 8.85 -12.91 -15.06
N GLU A 335 9.60 -12.42 -16.04
CA GLU A 335 9.46 -12.78 -17.46
C GLU A 335 10.07 -14.15 -17.78
N LEU A 336 10.90 -14.70 -16.88
CA LEU A 336 11.54 -16.01 -17.02
C LEU A 336 10.70 -17.13 -16.41
N PHE A 337 9.62 -16.78 -15.70
CA PHE A 337 8.60 -17.71 -15.23
C PHE A 337 7.46 -17.80 -16.24
N GLU A 338 7.09 -19.03 -16.62
CA GLU A 338 5.80 -19.28 -17.24
C GLU A 338 4.68 -19.25 -16.19
N GLU A 339 3.46 -18.98 -16.64
CA GLU A 339 2.28 -19.00 -15.79
C GLU A 339 2.09 -20.42 -15.21
N PRO A 340 1.90 -20.59 -13.88
CA PRO A 340 1.73 -21.91 -13.31
C PRO A 340 0.40 -22.54 -13.77
N GLU A 341 0.47 -23.68 -14.43
CA GLU A 341 -0.67 -24.41 -14.96
C GLU A 341 -1.17 -25.43 -13.95
N ARG A 342 -2.49 -25.43 -13.68
CA ARG A 342 -3.12 -26.32 -12.70
C ARG A 342 -4.05 -27.32 -13.37
N GLN A 343 -3.94 -28.59 -13.00
CA GLN A 343 -4.81 -29.67 -13.44
C GLN A 343 -5.30 -30.51 -12.25
N MET A 344 -6.60 -30.82 -12.19
CA MET A 344 -7.09 -31.92 -11.33
C MET A 344 -6.80 -33.23 -12.06
N LEU A 345 -5.97 -34.10 -11.52
CA LEU A 345 -5.74 -35.43 -12.12
C LEU A 345 -6.89 -36.38 -11.79
N ASP A 346 -7.39 -36.29 -10.56
CA ASP A 346 -8.55 -37.03 -10.06
C ASP A 346 -9.23 -36.22 -8.94
N ARG A 347 -10.11 -36.85 -8.14
CA ARG A 347 -10.84 -36.16 -7.05
C ARG A 347 -9.94 -35.76 -5.87
N ASN A 348 -8.81 -36.43 -5.72
CA ASN A 348 -7.90 -36.35 -4.58
C ASN A 348 -6.51 -35.82 -4.97
N THR A 349 -6.25 -35.55 -6.25
CA THR A 349 -4.92 -35.14 -6.70
C THR A 349 -4.96 -33.90 -7.58
N VAL A 350 -4.20 -32.88 -7.21
CA VAL A 350 -3.94 -31.69 -8.03
C VAL A 350 -2.51 -31.71 -8.49
N ARG A 351 -2.30 -31.51 -9.78
CA ARG A 351 -1.00 -31.28 -10.38
C ARG A 351 -0.86 -29.82 -10.78
N ILE A 352 0.30 -29.25 -10.53
CA ILE A 352 0.70 -27.92 -10.96
C ILE A 352 2.00 -28.08 -11.73
N TRP A 353 2.07 -27.45 -12.88
CA TRP A 353 3.24 -27.46 -13.74
C TRP A 353 3.69 -26.03 -13.97
N MET A 354 5.00 -25.80 -13.95
CA MET A 354 5.58 -24.50 -14.23
C MET A 354 6.94 -24.66 -14.90
N LYS A 355 7.36 -23.62 -15.61
CA LYS A 355 8.69 -23.55 -16.20
C LYS A 355 9.43 -22.32 -15.73
N TYR A 356 10.73 -22.49 -15.54
CA TYR A 356 11.65 -21.40 -15.28
C TYR A 356 12.83 -21.48 -16.26
N HIS A 357 13.07 -20.39 -16.99
CA HIS A 357 14.05 -20.34 -18.09
C HIS A 357 15.33 -19.56 -17.75
N GLY A 358 15.44 -19.05 -16.53
CA GLY A 358 16.54 -18.19 -16.08
C GLY A 358 17.72 -18.91 -15.42
N GLU A 359 18.68 -18.11 -15.00
CA GLU A 359 19.81 -18.52 -14.16
C GLU A 359 19.35 -18.89 -12.75
N PRO A 360 20.14 -19.63 -11.95
CA PRO A 360 19.72 -20.02 -10.61
C PRO A 360 19.30 -18.83 -9.75
N LEU A 361 18.10 -18.90 -9.17
CA LEU A 361 17.60 -17.86 -8.27
C LEU A 361 18.49 -17.73 -7.03
N SER A 362 18.54 -16.56 -6.42
CA SER A 362 19.32 -16.34 -5.19
C SER A 362 18.49 -16.49 -3.91
N TYR A 363 17.17 -16.67 -4.03
CA TYR A 363 16.25 -16.74 -2.91
C TYR A 363 15.08 -17.69 -3.19
N PRO A 364 14.55 -18.41 -2.18
CA PRO A 364 13.37 -19.26 -2.34
C PRO A 364 12.10 -18.46 -2.62
N PHE A 365 11.07 -19.17 -3.08
CA PHE A 365 9.71 -18.66 -3.26
C PHE A 365 8.69 -19.73 -2.88
N ALA A 366 7.42 -19.37 -2.78
CA ALA A 366 6.33 -20.32 -2.51
C ALA A 366 5.49 -20.60 -3.76
N ILE A 367 5.05 -21.83 -3.93
CA ILE A 367 3.91 -22.15 -4.80
C ILE A 367 2.67 -22.29 -3.91
N CYS A 368 1.60 -21.59 -4.28
CA CYS A 368 0.31 -21.69 -3.61
C CYS A 368 -0.73 -22.29 -4.56
N SER A 369 -1.56 -23.20 -4.04
CA SER A 369 -2.77 -23.65 -4.71
C SER A 369 -3.98 -23.60 -3.80
N ARG A 370 -5.06 -22.98 -4.29
CA ARG A 370 -6.36 -22.94 -3.63
C ARG A 370 -7.18 -24.15 -4.01
N ILE A 371 -7.66 -24.85 -2.99
CA ILE A 371 -8.54 -25.99 -3.09
C ILE A 371 -9.88 -25.65 -2.45
N ARG A 372 -10.98 -25.90 -3.16
CA ARG A 372 -12.32 -25.68 -2.61
C ARG A 372 -12.60 -26.71 -1.51
N GLY A 373 -13.19 -26.25 -0.41
CA GLY A 373 -13.48 -27.05 0.77
C GLY A 373 -12.33 -27.07 1.76
N LYS A 374 -12.40 -28.04 2.67
CA LYS A 374 -11.40 -28.27 3.73
C LYS A 374 -10.85 -29.70 3.67
N PRO A 375 -10.31 -30.14 2.50
CA PRO A 375 -9.75 -31.47 2.40
C PRO A 375 -8.53 -31.61 3.31
N ASN A 376 -8.28 -32.84 3.77
CA ASN A 376 -7.05 -33.14 4.50
C ASN A 376 -5.92 -33.33 3.48
N VAL A 377 -4.90 -32.46 3.50
CA VAL A 377 -3.74 -32.59 2.61
C VAL A 377 -2.86 -33.71 3.12
N ALA A 378 -2.69 -34.74 2.29
CA ALA A 378 -1.96 -35.96 2.63
C ALA A 378 -0.45 -35.79 2.47
N ALA A 379 -0.04 -35.24 1.33
CA ALA A 379 1.35 -35.02 0.94
C ALA A 379 1.42 -33.97 -0.16
N VAL A 380 2.58 -33.33 -0.29
CA VAL A 380 2.93 -32.47 -1.41
C VAL A 380 4.26 -32.94 -1.97
N HIS A 381 4.35 -33.14 -3.28
CA HIS A 381 5.55 -33.61 -3.96
C HIS A 381 6.03 -32.57 -4.97
N PHE A 382 7.32 -32.23 -4.94
CA PHE A 382 7.98 -31.39 -5.93
C PHE A 382 9.01 -32.21 -6.70
N ASN A 383 8.86 -32.32 -8.03
CA ASN A 383 9.69 -33.18 -8.88
C ASN A 383 9.82 -34.64 -8.38
N LYS A 384 8.75 -35.17 -7.78
CA LYS A 384 8.60 -36.50 -7.13
C LYS A 384 9.10 -36.61 -5.70
N ASP A 385 9.86 -35.65 -5.19
CA ASP A 385 10.31 -35.66 -3.81
C ASP A 385 9.22 -35.05 -2.92
N GLU A 386 8.91 -35.69 -1.79
CA GLU A 386 7.98 -35.13 -0.81
C GLU A 386 8.59 -33.87 -0.17
N VAL A 387 7.82 -32.79 -0.11
CA VAL A 387 8.25 -31.49 0.42
C VAL A 387 7.34 -31.03 1.55
N GLU A 388 7.90 -30.20 2.44
CA GLU A 388 7.11 -29.56 3.47
C GLU A 388 6.09 -28.59 2.86
N PHE A 389 4.94 -28.52 3.52
CA PHE A 389 3.87 -27.63 3.13
C PHE A 389 3.19 -27.05 4.37
N TYR A 390 2.52 -25.93 4.17
CA TYR A 390 1.70 -25.28 5.18
C TYR A 390 0.40 -24.83 4.56
N ILE A 391 -0.63 -24.68 5.40
CA ILE A 391 -1.98 -24.35 4.94
C ILE A 391 -2.56 -23.16 5.68
N CYS A 392 -3.36 -22.37 4.98
CA CYS A 392 -4.37 -21.53 5.63
C CYS A 392 -5.76 -21.84 5.05
N GLN A 393 -6.79 -21.51 5.81
CA GLN A 393 -8.17 -21.73 5.40
C GLN A 393 -8.97 -20.44 5.50
N ASP A 394 -9.84 -20.24 4.51
CA ASP A 394 -10.94 -19.29 4.59
C ASP A 394 -12.25 -20.04 4.90
N ARG A 395 -13.40 -19.40 4.64
CA ARG A 395 -14.71 -20.00 4.91
C ARG A 395 -15.01 -21.22 4.04
N CYS A 396 -14.48 -21.28 2.82
CA CYS A 396 -14.86 -22.27 1.81
C CYS A 396 -13.68 -22.90 1.06
N SER A 397 -12.44 -22.61 1.46
CA SER A 397 -11.23 -23.02 0.73
C SER A 397 -10.07 -23.31 1.67
N THR A 398 -9.19 -24.21 1.24
CA THR A 398 -7.87 -24.46 1.80
C THR A 398 -6.83 -24.01 0.80
N TYR A 399 -5.90 -23.17 1.24
CA TYR A 399 -4.75 -22.75 0.46
C TYR A 399 -3.56 -23.58 0.93
N VAL A 400 -2.94 -24.30 0.00
CA VAL A 400 -1.76 -25.12 0.27
C VAL A 400 -0.56 -24.39 -0.30
N PHE A 401 0.42 -24.13 0.54
CA PHE A 401 1.65 -23.46 0.20
C PHE A 401 2.80 -24.44 0.40
N THR A 402 3.81 -24.36 -0.46
CA THR A 402 5.08 -25.05 -0.27
C THR A 402 6.20 -24.14 -0.71
N ASP A 403 7.25 -24.08 0.11
CA ASP A 403 8.44 -23.30 -0.19
C ASP A 403 9.33 -24.13 -1.10
N ILE A 404 9.55 -23.58 -2.29
CA ILE A 404 10.41 -24.16 -3.29
C ILE A 404 11.80 -23.53 -3.12
N PRO A 405 12.85 -24.35 -2.98
CA PRO A 405 14.21 -23.84 -2.93
C PRO A 405 14.56 -23.18 -4.26
N VAL A 406 15.77 -22.62 -4.33
CA VAL A 406 16.31 -22.02 -5.55
C VAL A 406 16.15 -22.96 -6.75
N LEU A 407 15.55 -22.42 -7.82
CA LEU A 407 15.38 -23.15 -9.08
C LEU A 407 16.55 -22.96 -10.01
N ASN A 408 16.84 -23.99 -10.80
CA ASN A 408 17.64 -23.91 -12.01
C ASN A 408 16.72 -23.82 -13.24
N LYS A 409 17.30 -23.60 -14.43
CA LYS A 409 16.54 -23.71 -15.68
C LYS A 409 15.97 -25.13 -15.87
N SER A 410 14.65 -25.29 -15.74
CA SER A 410 13.96 -26.57 -15.92
C SER A 410 12.44 -26.39 -15.98
N ASP A 411 11.79 -27.47 -16.39
CA ASP A 411 10.38 -27.74 -16.13
C ASP A 411 10.24 -28.32 -14.72
N TYR A 412 9.16 -27.95 -14.03
CA TYR A 412 8.90 -28.34 -12.65
C TYR A 412 7.46 -28.83 -12.49
N GLU A 413 7.29 -29.88 -11.70
CA GLU A 413 5.98 -30.45 -11.37
C GLU A 413 5.77 -30.47 -9.86
N LEU A 414 4.62 -29.95 -9.41
CA LEU A 414 4.15 -30.03 -8.04
C LEU A 414 2.85 -30.84 -8.00
N THR A 415 2.77 -31.85 -7.14
CA THR A 415 1.55 -32.63 -6.91
C THR A 415 1.08 -32.48 -5.47
N ILE A 416 -0.21 -32.22 -5.28
CA ILE A 416 -0.86 -32.10 -3.98
C ILE A 416 -1.91 -33.23 -3.88
N GLU A 417 -1.76 -34.07 -2.86
CA GLU A 417 -2.63 -35.23 -2.62
C GLU A 417 -3.55 -34.96 -1.41
N PHE A 418 -4.81 -35.42 -1.50
CA PHE A 418 -5.85 -35.27 -0.48
C PHE A 418 -6.33 -36.62 0.02
N LYS A 419 -6.76 -36.67 1.29
CA LYS A 419 -7.43 -37.82 1.91
C LYS A 419 -8.93 -37.60 2.07
#